data_AF-A0A661VZ62-F1
#
_entry.id   AF-A0A661VZ62-F1
#
_cell.length_a   1.000
_cell.length_b   1.000
_cell.length_c   1.000
_cell.angle_alpha   90.00
_cell.angle_beta   90.00
_cell.angle_gamma   90.00
#
_symmetry.space_group_name_H-M   'P 1'
#
loop_
_entity.id
_entity.type
_entity.pdbx_description
1 polymer ?
#
loop_
_entity_poly.entity_id
_entity_poly.type
_entity_poly.pdbx_seq_one_letter_code
_entity_poly.pdbx_strand_id
1 'polypeptide(L)'
;MTRLGLIVEGKTDWVILHALIQNLCPDGEVTLIHPKQDALDAGRDTGWSAIQRWLKHKGRQVEQRLSWGGYAGVALHLDGDVAGGRPCNPDAQAQWEAVNEKALQWSGIAAWPDGLIRAFSLQNLEAWICAALPGCKTRNPALECVADPLTQLPGRYKEAARNRDMDVYRDDFAPQAAQEWVRVRECCPIGAGRFEQDLKQCL
;
A
#
# COMPACT_ATOMS: atom_id res chain seq x y z
N MET A 1 -1.58 18.98 13.85
CA MET A 1 -0.75 18.29 12.85
C MET A 1 -0.91 16.80 13.09
N THR A 2 -1.46 16.09 12.12
CA THR A 2 -1.81 14.65 12.25
C THR A 2 -0.57 13.83 11.90
N ARG A 3 -0.06 13.00 12.81
CA ARG A 3 1.13 12.19 12.54
C ARG A 3 0.72 10.80 12.09
N LEU A 4 1.21 10.36 10.94
CA LEU A 4 0.90 9.06 10.35
C LEU A 4 2.19 8.26 10.15
N GLY A 5 2.16 6.98 10.52
CA GLY A 5 3.27 6.06 10.32
C GLY A 5 3.05 5.16 9.10
N LEU A 6 4.10 4.80 8.36
CA LEU A 6 4.01 3.87 7.23
C LEU A 6 4.90 2.64 7.43
N ILE A 7 4.33 1.46 7.18
CA ILE A 7 5.00 0.17 7.15
C ILE A 7 4.74 -0.41 5.77
N VAL A 8 5.77 -0.45 4.92
CA VAL A 8 5.63 -0.81 3.51
C VAL A 8 6.66 -1.85 3.07
N GLU A 9 6.38 -2.56 1.98
CA GLU A 9 7.26 -3.62 1.49
C GLU A 9 8.57 -3.09 0.91
N GLY A 10 8.52 -1.95 0.21
CA GLY A 10 9.67 -1.38 -0.46
C GLY A 10 9.64 0.13 -0.63
N LYS A 11 10.72 0.65 -1.22
CA LYS A 11 10.92 2.08 -1.46
C LYS A 11 9.92 2.65 -2.47
N THR A 12 9.54 1.87 -3.47
CA THR A 12 8.53 2.23 -4.47
C THR A 12 7.18 2.48 -3.81
N ASP A 13 6.77 1.57 -2.93
CA ASP A 13 5.47 1.63 -2.24
C ASP A 13 5.43 2.81 -1.26
N TRP A 14 6.54 3.07 -0.55
CA TRP A 14 6.69 4.27 0.27
C TRP A 14 6.41 5.54 -0.53
N VAL A 15 7.05 5.71 -1.69
CA VAL A 15 6.92 6.92 -2.50
C VAL A 15 5.46 7.14 -2.93
N ILE A 16 4.79 6.08 -3.38
CA ILE A 16 3.38 6.15 -3.79
C ILE A 16 2.48 6.46 -2.59
N LEU A 17 2.54 5.67 -1.53
CA LEU A 17 1.65 5.82 -0.38
C LEU A 17 1.89 7.13 0.38
N HIS A 18 3.13 7.59 0.45
CA HIS A 18 3.45 8.90 1.01
C HIS A 18 2.75 10.03 0.23
N ALA A 19 2.85 10.03 -1.10
CA ALA A 19 2.18 11.03 -1.94
C ALA A 19 0.66 10.96 -1.81
N LEU A 20 0.08 9.76 -1.77
CA LEU A 20 -1.35 9.55 -1.58
C LEU A 20 -1.83 10.13 -0.23
N ILE A 21 -1.12 9.82 0.85
CA ILE A 21 -1.48 10.30 2.19
C ILE A 21 -1.32 11.81 2.27
N GLN A 22 -0.24 12.39 1.73
CA GLN A 22 -0.05 13.85 1.68
C GLN A 22 -1.17 14.55 0.91
N ASN A 23 -1.68 13.94 -0.16
CA ASN A 23 -2.79 14.50 -0.92
C ASN A 23 -4.13 14.41 -0.19
N LEU A 24 -4.37 13.31 0.53
CA LEU A 24 -5.63 13.07 1.26
C LEU A 24 -5.64 13.70 2.66
N CYS A 25 -4.47 13.95 3.23
CA CYS A 25 -4.25 14.60 4.52
C CYS A 25 -3.11 15.64 4.39
N PRO A 26 -3.38 16.83 3.83
CA PRO A 26 -2.36 17.85 3.58
C PRO A 26 -1.64 18.36 4.84
N ASP A 27 -2.32 18.33 6.00
CA ASP A 27 -1.74 18.72 7.29
C ASP A 27 -1.06 17.55 8.04
N GLY A 28 -0.92 16.42 7.35
CA GLY A 28 -0.38 15.17 7.88
C GLY A 28 1.15 15.13 7.81
N GLU A 29 1.80 14.82 8.92
CA GLU A 29 3.21 14.41 8.95
C GLU A 29 3.30 12.91 8.70
N VAL A 30 4.02 12.48 7.68
CA VAL A 30 4.14 11.05 7.32
C VAL A 30 5.54 10.54 7.62
N THR A 31 5.66 9.56 8.51
CA THR A 31 6.93 8.95 8.91
C THR A 31 7.02 7.50 8.45
N LEU A 32 8.11 7.14 7.77
CA LEU A 32 8.40 5.75 7.45
C LEU A 32 8.87 5.00 8.71
N ILE A 33 8.11 3.98 9.13
CA ILE A 33 8.41 3.10 10.26
C ILE A 33 9.22 1.88 9.79
N HIS A 34 8.86 1.32 8.64
CA HIS A 34 9.53 0.17 8.04
C HIS A 34 9.36 0.18 6.51
N PRO A 35 10.41 -0.15 5.72
CA PRO A 35 11.72 -0.60 6.16
C PRO A 35 12.59 0.51 6.75
N LYS A 36 13.63 0.14 7.51
CA LYS A 36 14.65 1.11 7.93
C LYS A 36 15.41 1.60 6.70
N GLN A 37 15.74 2.89 6.66
CA GLN A 37 16.49 3.48 5.55
C GLN A 37 18.02 3.41 5.74
N ASP A 38 18.48 2.89 6.88
CA ASP A 38 19.89 2.85 7.24
C ASP A 38 20.69 2.07 6.18
N ALA A 39 21.78 2.66 5.68
CA ALA A 39 22.55 2.13 4.55
C ALA A 39 23.13 0.72 4.78
N LEU A 40 23.31 0.33 6.06
CA LEU A 40 23.81 -0.99 6.45
C LEU A 40 22.73 -2.09 6.37
N ASP A 41 21.45 -1.72 6.46
CA ASP A 41 20.30 -2.63 6.40
C ASP A 41 19.60 -2.61 5.03
N ALA A 42 20.08 -1.76 4.11
CA ALA A 42 19.52 -1.58 2.78
C ALA A 42 19.55 -2.90 1.97
N GLY A 43 18.39 -3.54 1.85
CA GLY A 43 18.15 -4.71 1.01
C GLY A 43 17.88 -6.02 1.75
N ARG A 44 18.07 -6.10 3.08
CA ARG A 44 17.68 -7.30 3.85
C ARG A 44 16.24 -7.25 4.34
N ASP A 45 15.70 -6.05 4.49
CA ASP A 45 14.35 -5.80 4.98
C ASP A 45 13.45 -5.20 3.91
N THR A 46 13.21 -5.93 2.82
CA THR A 46 12.19 -5.56 1.82
C THR A 46 11.31 -6.74 1.43
N GLY A 47 10.16 -6.44 0.84
CA GLY A 47 9.14 -7.40 0.43
C GLY A 47 8.28 -7.89 1.61
N TRP A 48 7.19 -8.59 1.29
CA TRP A 48 6.26 -9.12 2.29
C TRP A 48 6.92 -9.97 3.37
N SER A 49 8.03 -10.67 3.08
CA SER A 49 8.75 -11.46 4.09
C SER A 49 9.35 -10.60 5.20
N ALA A 50 9.76 -9.37 4.88
CA ALA A 50 10.24 -8.40 5.87
C ALA A 50 9.08 -7.89 6.74
N ILE A 51 7.93 -7.59 6.11
CA ILE A 51 6.69 -7.23 6.83
C ILE A 51 6.26 -8.36 7.77
N GLN A 52 6.30 -9.61 7.30
CA GLN A 52 5.99 -10.77 8.14
C GLN A 52 6.92 -10.85 9.36
N ARG A 53 8.25 -10.69 9.18
CA ARG A 53 9.20 -10.68 10.30
C ARG A 53 8.92 -9.52 11.25
N TRP A 54 8.65 -8.34 10.71
CA TRP A 54 8.31 -7.17 11.49
C TRP A 54 7.05 -7.41 12.34
N LEU A 55 5.97 -7.92 11.74
CA LEU A 55 4.72 -8.23 12.42
C LEU A 55 4.89 -9.32 13.48
N LYS A 56 5.66 -10.39 13.21
CA LYS A 56 5.97 -11.42 14.22
C LYS A 56 6.66 -10.85 15.45
N HIS A 57 7.48 -9.82 15.28
CA HIS A 57 8.25 -9.23 16.38
C HIS A 57 7.54 -8.04 17.06
N LYS A 58 6.80 -7.24 16.29
CA LYS A 58 6.24 -5.95 16.73
C LYS A 58 4.72 -5.85 16.59
N GLY A 59 4.04 -6.83 15.99
CA GLY A 59 2.60 -6.79 15.69
C GLY A 59 1.73 -6.57 16.94
N ARG A 60 2.03 -7.28 18.03
CA ARG A 60 1.37 -7.08 19.34
C ARG A 60 1.59 -5.70 19.97
N GLN A 61 2.55 -4.92 19.45
CA GLN A 61 2.90 -3.59 19.93
C GLN A 61 2.37 -2.47 19.02
N VAL A 62 1.58 -2.78 17.98
CA VAL A 62 1.07 -1.76 17.04
C VAL A 62 0.24 -0.70 17.78
N GLU A 63 -0.63 -1.10 18.70
CA GLU A 63 -1.42 -0.18 19.54
C GLU A 63 -0.53 0.69 20.45
N GLN A 64 0.51 0.10 21.05
CA GLN A 64 1.49 0.84 21.85
C GLN A 64 2.28 1.82 20.98
N ARG A 65 2.56 1.48 19.72
CA ARG A 65 3.25 2.37 18.78
C ARG A 65 2.37 3.53 18.34
N LEU A 66 1.07 3.30 18.11
CA LEU A 66 0.10 4.36 17.85
C LEU A 66 0.10 5.37 19.00
N SER A 67 -0.08 4.90 20.24
CA SER A 67 -0.11 5.74 21.43
C SER A 67 1.23 6.42 21.76
N TRP A 68 2.33 5.67 21.91
CA TRP A 68 3.62 6.22 22.35
C TRP A 68 4.36 6.98 21.24
N GLY A 69 4.17 6.57 19.99
CA GLY A 69 4.73 7.27 18.84
C GLY A 69 4.02 8.60 18.57
N GLY A 70 2.85 8.82 19.19
CA GLY A 70 1.99 9.97 18.94
C GLY A 70 1.46 9.97 17.51
N TYR A 71 1.21 8.79 16.94
CA TYR A 71 0.62 8.65 15.61
C TYR A 71 -0.91 8.58 15.74
N ALA A 72 -1.61 9.37 14.94
CA ALA A 72 -3.06 9.25 14.77
C ALA A 72 -3.43 7.98 13.99
N GLY A 73 -2.53 7.49 13.15
CA GLY A 73 -2.72 6.24 12.42
C GLY A 73 -1.43 5.64 11.88
N VAL A 74 -1.46 4.35 11.59
CA VAL A 74 -0.34 3.61 10.97
C VAL A 74 -0.85 2.86 9.75
N ALA A 75 -0.33 3.23 8.58
CA ALA A 75 -0.57 2.52 7.33
C ALA A 75 0.30 1.27 7.22
N LEU A 76 -0.34 0.11 7.04
CA LEU A 76 0.30 -1.17 6.76
C LEU A 76 0.01 -1.56 5.31
N HIS A 77 1.05 -1.67 4.50
CA HIS A 77 0.96 -2.11 3.12
C HIS A 77 1.34 -3.58 2.97
N LEU A 78 0.53 -4.29 2.18
CA LEU A 78 0.78 -5.64 1.71
C LEU A 78 0.17 -5.82 0.33
N ASP A 79 0.89 -6.51 -0.53
CA ASP A 79 0.38 -6.94 -1.81
C ASP A 79 -0.50 -8.19 -1.69
N GLY A 80 -1.42 -8.37 -2.64
CA GLY A 80 -2.40 -9.45 -2.60
C GLY A 80 -1.82 -10.86 -2.78
N ASP A 81 -0.58 -10.95 -3.27
CA ASP A 81 0.12 -12.22 -3.48
C ASP A 81 0.42 -12.97 -2.15
N VAL A 82 0.38 -12.27 -1.01
CA VAL A 82 0.55 -12.87 0.33
C VAL A 82 -0.58 -13.81 0.73
N ALA A 83 -1.78 -13.61 0.16
CA ALA A 83 -2.91 -14.52 0.31
C ALA A 83 -2.75 -15.78 -0.55
N GLY A 84 -1.89 -15.73 -1.58
CA GLY A 84 -1.70 -16.77 -2.57
C GLY A 84 -2.84 -16.85 -3.60
N GLY A 85 -2.65 -17.66 -4.64
CA GLY A 85 -3.65 -17.87 -5.68
C GLY A 85 -3.60 -16.83 -6.81
N ARG A 86 -4.71 -16.73 -7.55
CA ARG A 86 -4.89 -15.70 -8.59
C ARG A 86 -5.64 -14.52 -7.98
N PRO A 87 -5.36 -13.28 -8.42
CA PRO A 87 -6.09 -12.13 -7.92
C PRO A 87 -7.60 -12.25 -8.16
N CYS A 88 -8.36 -11.83 -7.16
CA CYS A 88 -9.81 -11.86 -7.07
C CYS A 88 -10.44 -13.25 -7.23
N ASN A 89 -9.82 -14.31 -6.69
CA ASN A 89 -10.39 -15.65 -6.65
C ASN A 89 -10.63 -16.11 -5.20
N PRO A 90 -11.89 -16.35 -4.76
CA PRO A 90 -13.13 -16.36 -5.56
C PRO A 90 -13.62 -14.97 -5.98
N ASP A 91 -13.30 -13.94 -5.21
CA ASP A 91 -13.63 -12.55 -5.52
C ASP A 91 -12.65 -11.58 -4.84
N ALA A 92 -12.77 -10.29 -5.18
CA ALA A 92 -11.91 -9.23 -4.69
C ALA A 92 -12.00 -9.01 -3.17
N GLN A 93 -13.19 -9.10 -2.60
CA GLN A 93 -13.43 -8.88 -1.17
C GLN A 93 -12.82 -10.03 -0.36
N ALA A 94 -13.04 -11.28 -0.79
CA ALA A 94 -12.48 -12.47 -0.16
C ALA A 94 -10.94 -12.45 -0.16
N GLN A 95 -10.31 -12.00 -1.26
CA GLN A 95 -8.85 -11.89 -1.27
C GLN A 95 -8.34 -10.80 -0.33
N TRP A 96 -8.98 -9.63 -0.31
CA TRP A 96 -8.61 -8.56 0.61
C TRP A 96 -8.69 -9.02 2.08
N GLU A 97 -9.76 -9.76 2.41
CA GLU A 97 -9.94 -10.36 3.73
C GLU A 97 -8.85 -11.41 4.03
N ALA A 98 -8.49 -12.25 3.07
CA ALA A 98 -7.39 -13.21 3.23
C ALA A 98 -6.03 -12.54 3.49
N VAL A 99 -5.73 -11.40 2.83
CA VAL A 99 -4.54 -10.59 3.13
C VAL A 99 -4.58 -10.07 4.57
N ASN A 100 -5.74 -9.52 4.97
CA ASN A 100 -5.95 -9.02 6.33
C ASN A 100 -5.78 -10.13 7.39
N GLU A 101 -6.38 -11.30 7.19
CA GLU A 101 -6.24 -12.47 8.06
C GLU A 101 -4.79 -12.93 8.16
N LYS A 102 -4.07 -12.95 7.03
CA LYS A 102 -2.64 -13.30 7.00
C LYS A 102 -1.82 -12.34 7.85
N ALA A 103 -2.08 -11.05 7.73
CA ALA A 103 -1.39 -10.02 8.50
C ALA A 103 -1.71 -10.11 10.01
N LEU A 104 -2.97 -10.36 10.37
CA LEU A 104 -3.38 -10.64 11.75
C LEU A 104 -2.68 -11.89 12.30
N GLN A 105 -2.66 -12.99 11.54
CA GLN A 105 -1.95 -14.21 11.90
C GLN A 105 -0.47 -13.96 12.16
N TRP A 106 0.20 -13.19 11.29
CA TRP A 106 1.61 -12.85 11.47
C TRP A 106 1.87 -11.98 12.70
N SER A 107 0.97 -11.03 12.97
CA SER A 107 1.08 -10.12 14.12
C SER A 107 0.78 -10.80 15.46
N GLY A 108 0.03 -11.91 15.43
CA GLY A 108 -0.38 -12.66 16.61
C GLY A 108 -1.40 -11.90 17.48
N ILE A 109 -2.24 -11.06 16.86
CA ILE A 109 -3.39 -10.37 17.46
C ILE A 109 -4.69 -10.85 16.83
N ALA A 110 -5.81 -10.67 17.53
CA ALA A 110 -7.14 -11.12 17.05
C ALA A 110 -7.84 -10.09 16.14
N ALA A 111 -7.59 -8.80 16.36
CA ALA A 111 -8.14 -7.70 15.59
C ALA A 111 -7.16 -6.53 15.60
N TRP A 112 -7.23 -5.71 14.55
CA TRP A 112 -6.43 -4.49 14.47
C TRP A 112 -6.96 -3.43 15.45
N PRO A 113 -6.07 -2.66 16.09
CA PRO A 113 -6.50 -1.52 16.90
C PRO A 113 -7.07 -0.41 15.99
N ASP A 114 -7.88 0.47 16.59
CA ASP A 114 -8.28 1.72 15.96
C ASP A 114 -7.04 2.52 15.53
N GLY A 115 -7.10 3.17 14.38
CA GLY A 115 -5.97 3.91 13.80
C GLY A 115 -5.09 3.09 12.86
N LEU A 116 -5.31 1.78 12.68
CA LEU A 116 -4.65 1.06 11.60
C LEU A 116 -5.28 1.41 10.24
N ILE A 117 -4.45 1.83 9.30
CA ILE A 117 -4.82 2.10 7.91
C ILE A 117 -4.36 0.92 7.05
N ARG A 118 -5.28 0.17 6.44
CA ARG A 118 -4.94 -1.01 5.65
C ARG A 118 -4.72 -0.63 4.18
N ALA A 119 -3.46 -0.49 3.79
CA ALA A 119 -3.05 -0.20 2.42
C ALA A 119 -2.83 -1.51 1.65
N PHE A 120 -3.85 -2.37 1.59
CA PHE A 120 -3.73 -3.66 0.90
C PHE A 120 -4.17 -3.53 -0.56
N SER A 121 -3.30 -3.95 -1.48
CA SER A 121 -3.62 -4.11 -2.90
C SER A 121 -4.07 -5.55 -3.17
N LEU A 122 -4.91 -5.81 -4.18
CA LEU A 122 -5.32 -7.19 -4.50
C LEU A 122 -4.30 -7.96 -5.36
N GLN A 123 -3.31 -7.27 -5.93
CA GLN A 123 -2.23 -7.94 -6.64
C GLN A 123 -0.91 -7.24 -6.36
N ASN A 124 -0.84 -5.97 -6.74
CA ASN A 124 0.25 -5.07 -6.43
C ASN A 124 -0.21 -3.62 -6.55
N LEU A 125 0.59 -2.71 -5.99
CA LEU A 125 0.33 -1.27 -6.01
C LEU A 125 0.34 -0.68 -7.44
N GLU A 126 0.96 -1.35 -8.41
CA GLU A 126 0.97 -0.91 -9.81
C GLU A 126 -0.41 -0.91 -10.45
N ALA A 127 -1.40 -1.64 -9.91
CA ALA A 127 -2.80 -1.48 -10.32
C ALA A 127 -3.29 -0.05 -10.07
N TRP A 128 -2.95 0.55 -8.93
CA TRP A 128 -3.34 1.91 -8.58
C TRP A 128 -2.62 2.94 -9.48
N ILE A 129 -1.33 2.71 -9.75
CA ILE A 129 -0.56 3.53 -10.69
C ILE A 129 -1.18 3.46 -12.09
N CYS A 130 -1.55 2.26 -12.55
CA CYS A 130 -2.18 2.11 -13.86
C CYS A 130 -3.53 2.83 -13.91
N ALA A 131 -4.37 2.72 -12.87
CA ALA A 131 -5.65 3.43 -12.82
C ALA A 131 -5.50 4.95 -12.99
N ALA A 132 -4.45 5.53 -12.40
CA ALA A 132 -4.17 6.96 -12.46
C ALA A 132 -3.71 7.41 -13.85
N LEU A 133 -2.86 6.62 -14.51
CA LEU A 133 -2.18 7.04 -15.72
C LEU A 133 -3.10 7.13 -16.96
N PRO A 134 -2.99 8.21 -17.75
CA PRO A 134 -3.84 8.41 -18.93
C PRO A 134 -3.63 7.34 -20.03
N GLY A 135 -2.51 6.62 -20.02
CA GLY A 135 -2.19 5.60 -21.01
C GLY A 135 -2.49 4.15 -20.60
N CYS A 136 -3.07 3.90 -19.42
CA CYS A 136 -3.41 2.54 -19.02
C CYS A 136 -4.51 1.95 -19.91
N LYS A 137 -4.26 0.76 -20.46
CA LYS A 137 -5.15 0.10 -21.42
C LYS A 137 -6.48 -0.35 -20.82
N THR A 138 -6.51 -0.62 -19.52
CA THR A 138 -7.68 -1.09 -18.80
C THR A 138 -8.09 -0.06 -17.77
N ARG A 139 -9.35 0.38 -17.85
CA ARG A 139 -9.97 1.30 -16.90
C ARG A 139 -11.35 0.78 -16.51
N ASN A 140 -11.35 -0.34 -15.83
CA ASN A 140 -12.58 -0.93 -15.30
C ASN A 140 -12.42 -1.15 -13.79
N PRO A 141 -13.53 -1.33 -13.05
CA PRO A 141 -13.52 -1.58 -11.60
C PRO A 141 -12.85 -2.89 -11.16
N ALA A 142 -12.28 -3.66 -12.09
CA ALA A 142 -11.60 -4.92 -11.83
C ALA A 142 -10.08 -4.82 -12.11
N LEU A 143 -9.50 -3.62 -12.10
CA LEU A 143 -8.10 -3.44 -12.47
C LEU A 143 -7.14 -4.12 -11.48
N GLU A 144 -7.44 -4.11 -10.19
CA GLU A 144 -6.66 -4.86 -9.18
C GLU A 144 -6.77 -6.39 -9.36
N CYS A 145 -7.77 -6.87 -10.11
CA CYS A 145 -7.94 -8.29 -10.43
C CYS A 145 -7.11 -8.73 -11.64
N VAL A 146 -6.42 -7.81 -12.32
CA VAL A 146 -5.53 -8.14 -13.44
C VAL A 146 -4.25 -8.77 -12.87
N ALA A 147 -3.92 -9.98 -13.32
CA ALA A 147 -2.76 -10.74 -12.82
C ALA A 147 -1.42 -10.02 -12.98
N ASP A 148 -1.27 -9.21 -14.03
CA ASP A 148 -0.09 -8.38 -14.25
C ASP A 148 -0.50 -6.97 -14.72
N PRO A 149 -0.80 -6.05 -13.79
CA PRO A 149 -1.20 -4.68 -14.12
C PRO A 149 -0.13 -3.93 -14.93
N LEU A 150 1.16 -4.31 -14.81
CA LEU A 150 2.25 -3.70 -15.58
C LEU A 150 2.07 -3.89 -17.09
N THR A 151 1.40 -4.96 -17.53
CA THR A 151 1.12 -5.20 -18.96
C THR A 151 0.17 -4.17 -19.56
N GLN A 152 -0.58 -3.47 -18.72
CA GLN A 152 -1.53 -2.43 -19.10
C GLN A 152 -0.88 -1.05 -19.19
N LEU A 153 0.34 -0.87 -18.66
CA LEU A 153 1.09 0.38 -18.74
C LEU A 153 1.63 0.65 -20.16
N PRO A 154 1.73 1.93 -20.58
CA PRO A 154 2.46 2.33 -21.78
C PRO A 154 3.94 1.94 -21.73
N GLY A 155 4.59 1.78 -22.89
CA GLY A 155 5.96 1.26 -23.02
C GLY A 155 6.98 1.83 -22.02
N ARG A 156 7.15 3.16 -21.98
CA ARG A 156 8.11 3.81 -21.07
C ARG A 156 7.83 3.55 -19.59
N TYR A 157 6.55 3.56 -19.22
CA TYR A 157 6.12 3.37 -17.83
C TYR A 157 6.21 1.90 -17.41
N LYS A 158 5.91 0.99 -18.33
CA LYS A 158 6.07 -0.44 -18.11
C LYS A 158 7.53 -0.80 -17.86
N GLU A 159 8.45 -0.23 -18.63
CA GLU A 159 9.89 -0.43 -18.45
C GLU A 159 10.38 0.16 -17.13
N ALA A 160 10.01 1.41 -16.84
CA ALA A 160 10.35 2.07 -15.58
C ALA A 160 9.86 1.30 -14.34
N ALA A 161 8.62 0.81 -14.37
CA ALA A 161 8.06 0.03 -13.26
C ALA A 161 8.78 -1.31 -13.08
N ARG A 162 9.11 -2.02 -14.17
CA ARG A 162 9.91 -3.27 -14.12
C ARG A 162 11.30 -3.05 -13.54
N ASN A 163 11.93 -1.94 -13.90
CA ASN A 163 13.26 -1.58 -13.42
C ASN A 163 13.23 -0.91 -12.04
N ARG A 164 12.04 -0.67 -11.48
CA ARG A 164 11.82 0.07 -10.24
C ARG A 164 12.55 1.43 -10.26
N ASP A 165 12.41 2.14 -11.37
CA ASP A 165 13.04 3.44 -11.59
C ASP A 165 12.48 4.48 -10.60
N MET A 166 13.27 4.80 -9.58
CA MET A 166 12.85 5.65 -8.48
C MET A 166 12.57 7.09 -8.87
N ASP A 167 13.08 7.57 -9.99
CA ASP A 167 12.80 8.92 -10.46
C ASP A 167 11.44 8.92 -11.16
N VAL A 168 11.12 7.91 -11.96
CA VAL A 168 9.76 7.76 -12.53
C VAL A 168 8.70 7.54 -11.44
N TYR A 169 9.00 6.75 -10.40
CA TYR A 169 8.05 6.59 -9.27
C TYR A 169 7.76 7.92 -8.58
N ARG A 170 8.79 8.75 -8.38
CA ARG A 170 8.69 10.02 -7.64
C ARG A 170 8.08 11.14 -8.47
N ASP A 171 8.48 11.25 -9.73
CA ASP A 171 8.20 12.42 -10.55
C ASP A 171 6.95 12.22 -11.41
N ASP A 172 6.65 10.97 -11.78
CA ASP A 172 5.48 10.63 -12.62
C ASP A 172 4.42 9.85 -11.82
N PHE A 173 4.75 8.69 -11.23
CA PHE A 173 3.71 7.80 -10.69
C PHE A 173 3.03 8.32 -9.43
N ALA A 174 3.78 8.74 -8.41
CA ALA A 174 3.20 9.20 -7.14
C ALA A 174 2.31 10.44 -7.31
N PRO A 175 2.76 11.51 -8.02
CA PRO A 175 1.94 12.69 -8.24
C PRO A 175 0.66 12.37 -9.02
N GLN A 176 0.74 11.51 -10.04
CA GLN A 176 -0.43 11.11 -10.83
C GLN A 176 -1.42 10.29 -9.98
N ALA A 177 -0.93 9.31 -9.21
CA ALA A 177 -1.78 8.52 -8.33
C ALA A 177 -2.53 9.38 -7.30
N ALA A 178 -1.84 10.40 -6.75
CA ALA A 178 -2.42 11.38 -5.84
C ALA A 178 -3.48 12.28 -6.53
N GLN A 179 -3.13 12.89 -7.65
CA GLN A 179 -4.02 13.80 -8.37
C GLN A 179 -5.27 13.10 -8.92
N GLU A 180 -5.13 11.85 -9.38
CA GLU A 180 -6.19 11.07 -9.99
C GLU A 180 -6.83 10.07 -9.01
N TRP A 181 -6.73 10.32 -7.70
CA TRP A 181 -7.17 9.39 -6.66
C TRP A 181 -8.65 8.96 -6.79
N VAL A 182 -9.52 9.86 -7.24
CA VAL A 182 -10.94 9.53 -7.50
C VAL A 182 -11.03 8.41 -8.54
N ARG A 183 -10.29 8.53 -9.66
CA ARG A 183 -10.23 7.51 -10.71
C ARG A 183 -9.58 6.21 -10.20
N VAL A 184 -8.56 6.32 -9.36
CA VAL A 184 -7.94 5.14 -8.72
C VAL A 184 -8.99 4.36 -7.94
N ARG A 185 -9.80 5.02 -7.10
CA ARG A 185 -10.88 4.35 -6.34
C ARG A 185 -11.97 3.76 -7.23
N GLU A 186 -12.30 4.40 -8.35
CA GLU A 186 -13.27 3.86 -9.30
C GLU A 186 -12.78 2.56 -9.99
N CYS A 187 -11.49 2.47 -10.28
CA CYS A 187 -10.89 1.29 -10.92
C CYS A 187 -10.44 0.20 -9.93
N CYS A 188 -10.18 0.60 -8.68
CA CYS A 188 -9.63 -0.22 -7.59
C CYS A 188 -10.51 -0.10 -6.32
N PRO A 189 -11.82 -0.41 -6.39
CA PRO A 189 -12.78 -0.04 -5.34
C PRO A 189 -12.58 -0.78 -4.01
N ILE A 190 -11.94 -1.95 -4.02
CA ILE A 190 -11.73 -2.74 -2.80
C ILE A 190 -10.45 -2.30 -2.10
N GLY A 191 -9.28 -2.42 -2.73
CA GLY A 191 -8.02 -2.05 -2.08
C GLY A 191 -7.93 -0.56 -1.79
N ALA A 192 -8.06 0.27 -2.83
CA ALA A 192 -7.96 1.73 -2.69
C ALA A 192 -9.14 2.32 -1.90
N GLY A 193 -10.35 1.76 -2.06
CA GLY A 193 -11.53 2.20 -1.31
C GLY A 193 -11.40 1.95 0.19
N ARG A 194 -10.91 0.77 0.60
CA ARG A 194 -10.67 0.47 2.03
C ARG A 194 -9.55 1.33 2.61
N PHE A 195 -8.47 1.52 1.86
CA PHE A 195 -7.39 2.40 2.28
C PHE A 195 -7.89 3.83 2.58
N GLU A 196 -8.69 4.42 1.68
CA GLU A 196 -9.24 5.76 1.91
C GLU A 196 -10.22 5.79 3.10
N GLN A 197 -11.05 4.75 3.24
CA GLN A 197 -11.99 4.63 4.36
C GLN A 197 -11.25 4.63 5.69
N ASP A 198 -10.20 3.80 5.83
CA ASP A 198 -9.43 3.71 7.07
C ASP A 198 -8.66 5.00 7.35
N LEU A 199 -8.07 5.61 6.31
CA LEU A 199 -7.37 6.87 6.45
C LEU A 199 -8.32 7.95 7.00
N LYS A 200 -9.52 8.08 6.45
CA LYS A 200 -10.53 9.04 6.91
C LYS A 200 -10.99 8.83 8.35
N GLN A 201 -10.91 7.60 8.87
CA GLN A 201 -11.23 7.32 10.28
C GLN A 201 -10.13 7.80 11.24
N CYS A 202 -8.92 8.06 10.73
CA CYS A 202 -7.77 8.52 11.52
C CYS A 202 -7.58 10.04 11.48
N LEU A 203 -8.32 10.76 10.62
CA LEU A 203 -8.25 12.22 10.45
C LEU A 203 -9.33 12.90 11.30
#